data_AF-A0A265Q922-F1
#
_entry.id   AF-A0A265Q922-F1
#
_cell.length_a   1.000
_cell.length_b   1.000
_cell.length_c   1.000
_cell.angle_alpha   90.00
_cell.angle_beta   90.00
_cell.angle_gamma   90.00
#
_symmetry.space_group_name_H-M   'P 1'
#
loop_
_entity.id
_entity.type
_entity.pdbx_description
1 polymer ?
#
loop_
_entity_poly.entity_id
_entity_poly.type
_entity_poly.pdbx_seq_one_letter_code
_entity_poly.pdbx_strand_id
1 'polypeptide(L)'
;MIQRIWKKEIKIRELTKNEKFLLTLLGIIIFIWVGYRFIITPQAEKMENLNEQKLKYQGKIDEINEILRKESSINKEWDILHKEKEDIVSRYFPKLDQAQIIYLLNNLLEQESVSVVDMNFNRPSYEDIGGFQVKNMDISIPYNGSYVGVIDIIKSLKSSPRKILLDSVSMDRNADGRLNGNMSLKIYSLEGITDTNSDVVYIDIAKEESKNTPFASFKEYKNNSEDGEEASEITETKPYIEEILLDFENENSYFLPSQELVKGSVSQSTKAKSKKYSLRFEYNIVAIEEENRGFIDVSKNNILLKYPPNTIGLWIYSYDYSPATVGILFRDQMGEETYVPLAEGIGWTGWKYIETIPPEDLKIYPLKLEKLYVEIPKDRDNYGVLLMDRLEAIYTRNIDEDGNDMSAGDYIFHVVEKGDSVESISIKYYGSNKYKNEILKLNEMKASDTLPIGKVLVLKKR
;
A
#
# COMPACT_ATOMS: atom_id res chain seq x y z
N MET A 1 -40.64 73.96 -47.29
CA MET A 1 -40.33 72.64 -46.72
C MET A 1 -41.11 72.50 -45.42
N ILE A 2 -42.13 71.65 -45.46
CA ILE A 2 -43.06 71.16 -44.41
C ILE A 2 -42.24 70.70 -43.17
N GLN A 3 -42.59 70.84 -41.88
CA GLN A 3 -43.81 71.19 -41.15
C GLN A 3 -43.42 71.67 -39.73
N ARG A 4 -44.11 72.70 -39.26
CA ARG A 4 -44.03 73.29 -37.92
C ARG A 4 -45.03 72.56 -37.03
N ILE A 5 -44.58 71.65 -36.16
CA ILE A 5 -45.44 71.01 -35.15
C ILE A 5 -45.33 71.78 -33.84
N TRP A 6 -46.50 72.13 -33.33
CA TRP A 6 -46.75 73.11 -32.28
C TRP A 6 -46.22 72.67 -30.92
N LYS A 7 -45.44 73.53 -30.27
CA LYS A 7 -45.34 73.55 -28.81
C LYS A 7 -46.56 74.31 -28.29
N LYS A 8 -47.65 73.62 -27.99
CA LYS A 8 -48.74 74.19 -27.17
C LYS A 8 -48.14 74.47 -25.79
N GLU A 9 -47.92 75.73 -25.47
CA GLU A 9 -47.66 76.15 -24.10
C GLU A 9 -48.89 75.79 -23.26
N ILE A 10 -48.74 74.78 -22.41
CA ILE A 10 -49.72 74.47 -21.38
C ILE A 10 -49.75 75.71 -20.48
N LYS A 11 -50.84 76.50 -20.54
CA LYS A 11 -51.07 77.59 -19.59
C LYS A 11 -51.26 76.98 -18.21
N ILE A 12 -50.18 76.97 -17.42
CA ILE A 12 -50.21 76.53 -16.03
C ILE A 12 -50.97 77.61 -15.25
N ARG A 13 -52.15 77.25 -14.74
CA ARG A 13 -52.90 78.09 -13.80
C ARG A 13 -52.03 78.34 -12.56
N GLU A 14 -51.96 79.57 -12.07
CA GLU A 14 -51.27 79.86 -10.81
C GLU A 14 -51.99 79.14 -9.66
N LEU A 15 -51.26 78.24 -8.99
CA LEU A 15 -51.77 77.46 -7.88
C LEU A 15 -52.11 78.40 -6.71
N THR A 16 -53.30 78.21 -6.15
CA THR A 16 -53.73 78.91 -4.94
C THR A 16 -52.84 78.53 -3.74
N LYS A 17 -52.79 79.38 -2.70
CA LYS A 17 -51.97 79.11 -1.50
C LYS A 17 -52.27 77.75 -0.87
N ASN A 18 -53.53 77.32 -0.88
CA ASN A 18 -53.98 76.04 -0.33
C ASN A 18 -53.57 74.85 -1.22
N GLU A 19 -53.60 75.00 -2.55
CA GLU A 19 -53.14 73.96 -3.48
C GLU A 19 -51.63 73.75 -3.40
N LYS A 20 -50.84 74.82 -3.23
CA LYS A 20 -49.39 74.72 -2.98
C LYS A 20 -49.11 73.98 -1.67
N PHE A 21 -49.85 74.29 -0.61
CA PHE A 21 -49.72 73.60 0.69
C PHE A 21 -50.07 72.11 0.58
N LEU A 22 -51.18 71.77 -0.10
CA LEU A 22 -51.59 70.38 -0.33
C LEU A 22 -50.57 69.60 -1.19
N LEU A 23 -49.99 70.23 -2.22
CA LEU A 23 -48.94 69.61 -3.04
C LEU A 23 -47.64 69.39 -2.25
N THR A 24 -47.25 70.31 -1.37
CA THR A 24 -46.09 70.09 -0.49
C THR A 24 -46.34 68.95 0.50
N LEU A 25 -47.55 68.85 1.05
CA LEU A 25 -47.93 67.75 1.95
C LEU A 25 -47.92 66.40 1.21
N LEU A 26 -48.47 66.36 -0.01
CA LEU A 26 -48.48 65.18 -0.87
C LEU A 26 -47.05 64.72 -1.20
N GLY A 27 -46.15 65.65 -1.51
CA GLY A 27 -44.74 65.36 -1.75
C GLY A 27 -44.06 64.72 -0.54
N ILE A 28 -44.34 65.20 0.67
CA ILE A 28 -43.83 64.61 1.92
C ILE A 28 -44.38 63.20 2.12
N ILE A 29 -45.68 62.99 1.89
CA ILE A 29 -46.32 61.67 2.02
C ILE A 29 -45.72 60.67 1.01
N ILE A 30 -45.53 61.09 -0.24
CA ILE A 30 -44.90 60.26 -1.28
C ILE A 30 -43.46 59.94 -0.89
N PHE A 31 -42.70 60.91 -0.39
CA PHE A 31 -41.32 60.70 0.06
C PHE A 31 -41.23 59.68 1.20
N ILE A 32 -42.13 59.76 2.18
CA ILE A 32 -42.24 58.79 3.28
C ILE A 32 -42.61 57.41 2.75
N TRP A 33 -43.57 57.32 1.82
CA TRP A 33 -43.98 56.04 1.23
C TRP A 33 -42.87 55.39 0.41
N VAL A 34 -42.11 56.17 -0.36
CA VAL A 34 -40.93 55.70 -1.10
C VAL A 34 -39.86 55.21 -0.14
N GLY A 35 -39.54 55.97 0.92
CA GLY A 35 -38.59 55.54 1.95
C GLY A 35 -39.03 54.23 2.63
N TYR A 36 -40.31 54.11 2.96
CA TYR A 36 -40.86 52.89 3.56
C TYR A 36 -40.72 51.68 2.61
N ARG A 37 -41.06 51.85 1.33
CA ARG A 37 -41.08 50.73 0.36
C ARG A 37 -39.71 50.36 -0.23
N PHE A 38 -38.77 51.29 -0.33
CA PHE A 38 -37.47 51.01 -0.94
C PHE A 38 -36.33 50.86 0.06
N ILE A 39 -36.52 51.28 1.32
CA ILE A 39 -35.48 51.20 2.35
C ILE A 39 -35.94 50.27 3.48
N ILE A 40 -37.12 50.50 4.07
CA ILE A 40 -37.52 49.76 5.27
C ILE A 40 -37.93 48.31 4.96
N THR A 41 -38.78 48.09 3.96
CA THR A 41 -39.23 46.73 3.60
C THR A 41 -38.09 45.78 3.18
N PRO A 42 -37.15 46.13 2.28
CA PRO A 42 -36.06 45.21 1.95
C PRO A 42 -35.08 44.97 3.11
N GLN A 43 -34.91 45.95 4.02
CA GLN A 43 -34.10 45.77 5.23
C GLN A 43 -34.78 44.83 6.24
N ALA A 44 -36.11 44.90 6.36
CA ALA A 44 -36.88 43.99 7.20
C ALA A 44 -36.81 42.55 6.68
N GLU A 45 -36.98 42.34 5.37
CA GLU A 45 -36.83 41.01 4.74
C GLU A 45 -35.41 40.46 4.91
N LYS A 46 -34.39 41.30 4.74
CA LYS A 46 -32.99 40.90 4.97
C LYS A 46 -32.74 40.50 6.43
N MET A 47 -33.34 41.22 7.38
CA MET A 47 -33.25 40.90 8.81
C MET A 47 -33.92 39.57 9.13
N GLU A 48 -35.10 39.32 8.55
CA GLU A 48 -35.83 38.06 8.71
C GLU A 48 -35.02 36.86 8.16
N ASN A 49 -34.49 36.97 6.95
CA ASN A 49 -33.64 35.94 6.34
C ASN A 49 -32.37 35.68 7.18
N LEU A 50 -31.71 36.75 7.67
CA LEU A 50 -30.55 36.60 8.55
C LEU A 50 -30.91 35.89 9.88
N ASN A 51 -32.09 36.16 10.43
CA ASN A 51 -32.58 35.47 11.63
C ASN A 51 -32.89 34.00 11.36
N GLU A 52 -33.49 33.66 10.22
CA GLU A 52 -33.70 32.26 9.80
C GLU A 52 -32.38 31.52 9.62
N GLN A 53 -31.40 32.13 8.96
CA GLN A 53 -30.07 31.56 8.81
C GLN A 53 -29.41 31.34 10.16
N LYS A 54 -29.49 32.31 11.07
CA LYS A 54 -28.98 32.19 12.44
C LYS A 54 -29.61 31.01 13.17
N LEU A 55 -30.94 30.85 13.12
CA LEU A 55 -31.64 29.72 13.73
C LEU A 55 -31.18 28.38 13.13
N LYS A 56 -31.00 28.31 11.81
CA LYS A 56 -30.49 27.11 11.13
C LYS A 56 -29.08 26.74 11.59
N TYR A 57 -28.17 27.71 11.68
CA TYR A 57 -26.82 27.47 12.18
C TYR A 57 -26.82 27.07 13.65
N GLN A 58 -27.70 27.66 14.46
CA GLN A 58 -27.83 27.31 15.86
C GLN A 58 -28.34 25.87 16.03
N GLY A 59 -29.31 25.43 15.24
CA GLY A 59 -29.76 24.03 15.22
C GLY A 59 -28.64 23.05 14.81
N LYS A 60 -27.78 23.42 13.85
CA LYS A 60 -26.60 22.61 13.50
C LYS A 60 -25.59 22.52 14.66
N ILE A 61 -25.38 23.62 15.38
CA ILE A 61 -24.50 23.63 16.55
C ILE A 61 -25.04 22.70 17.64
N ASP A 62 -26.36 22.73 17.88
CA ASP A 62 -27.00 21.86 18.87
C ASP A 62 -26.89 20.37 18.49
N GLU A 63 -27.08 20.04 17.21
CA GLU A 63 -26.88 18.68 16.69
C GLU A 63 -25.43 18.19 16.88
N ILE A 64 -24.45 19.03 16.54
CA ILE A 64 -23.03 18.72 16.74
C ILE A 64 -22.72 18.53 18.23
N ASN A 65 -23.25 19.40 19.09
CA ASN A 65 -23.05 19.30 20.54
C ASN A 65 -23.64 18.00 21.12
N GLU A 66 -24.77 17.53 20.59
CA GLU A 66 -25.35 16.24 20.99
C GLU A 66 -24.49 15.04 20.55
N ILE A 67 -23.85 15.10 19.38
CA ILE A 67 -22.88 14.10 18.94
C ILE A 67 -21.63 14.14 19.82
N LEU A 68 -21.08 15.33 20.09
CA LEU A 68 -19.90 15.52 20.95
C LEU A 68 -20.16 15.03 22.39
N ARG A 69 -21.38 15.20 22.91
CA ARG A 69 -21.77 14.63 24.22
C ARG A 69 -21.70 13.11 24.26
N LYS A 70 -21.94 12.45 23.12
CA LYS A 70 -21.91 10.98 22.98
C LYS A 70 -20.54 10.45 22.58
N GLU A 71 -19.59 11.31 22.24
CA GLU A 71 -18.24 10.93 21.82
C GLU A 71 -17.57 9.99 22.84
N SER A 72 -17.65 10.32 24.14
CA SER A 72 -17.07 9.46 25.18
C SER A 72 -17.70 8.07 25.25
N SER A 73 -19.01 7.94 25.05
CA SER A 73 -19.68 6.64 25.02
C SER A 73 -19.34 5.86 23.75
N ILE A 74 -19.30 6.53 22.60
CA ILE A 74 -18.96 5.92 21.31
C ILE A 74 -17.53 5.40 21.35
N ASN A 75 -16.57 6.17 21.87
CA ASN A 75 -15.18 5.75 21.99
C ASN A 75 -15.03 4.54 22.93
N LYS A 76 -15.77 4.51 24.05
CA LYS A 76 -15.77 3.35 24.95
C LYS A 76 -16.34 2.11 24.29
N GLU A 77 -17.45 2.25 23.58
CA GLU A 77 -18.07 1.14 22.84
C GLU A 77 -17.14 0.63 21.74
N TRP A 78 -16.51 1.55 21.00
CA TRP A 78 -15.51 1.25 19.99
C TRP A 78 -14.33 0.49 20.57
N ASP A 79 -13.77 0.93 21.71
CA ASP A 79 -12.68 0.24 22.40
C ASP A 79 -13.06 -1.19 22.82
N ILE A 80 -14.30 -1.39 23.29
CA ILE A 80 -14.82 -2.70 23.68
C ILE A 80 -14.95 -3.58 22.44
N LEU A 81 -15.61 -3.09 21.39
CA LEU A 81 -15.82 -3.83 20.14
C LEU A 81 -14.51 -4.16 19.43
N HIS A 82 -13.53 -3.26 19.45
CA HIS A 82 -12.21 -3.52 18.91
C HIS A 82 -11.49 -4.61 19.68
N LYS A 83 -11.54 -4.59 21.02
CA LYS A 83 -10.96 -5.67 21.84
C LYS A 83 -11.64 -7.01 21.59
N GLU A 84 -12.97 -7.03 21.49
CA GLU A 84 -13.73 -8.23 21.17
C GLU A 84 -13.39 -8.77 19.78
N LYS A 85 -13.27 -7.88 18.78
CA LYS A 85 -12.83 -8.24 17.43
C LYS A 85 -11.44 -8.87 17.44
N GLU A 86 -10.46 -8.24 18.09
CA GLU A 86 -9.09 -8.76 18.16
C GLU A 86 -9.03 -10.11 18.88
N ASP A 87 -9.77 -10.27 19.98
CA ASP A 87 -9.89 -11.54 20.69
C ASP A 87 -10.50 -12.64 19.79
N ILE A 88 -11.55 -12.34 19.03
CA ILE A 88 -12.15 -13.28 18.08
C ILE A 88 -11.13 -13.65 16.98
N VAL A 89 -10.52 -12.66 16.32
CA VAL A 89 -9.58 -12.86 15.20
C VAL A 89 -8.37 -13.67 15.64
N SER A 90 -7.85 -13.40 16.84
CA SER A 90 -6.69 -14.12 17.40
C SER A 90 -6.92 -15.62 17.61
N ARG A 91 -8.19 -16.06 17.71
CA ARG A 91 -8.54 -17.48 17.90
C ARG A 91 -8.65 -18.24 16.60
N TYR A 92 -8.74 -17.60 15.44
CA TYR A 92 -8.83 -18.29 14.13
C TYR A 92 -7.51 -18.22 13.38
N PHE A 93 -7.35 -19.07 12.36
CA PHE A 93 -6.17 -19.01 11.49
C PHE A 93 -6.31 -17.82 10.53
N PRO A 94 -5.24 -17.02 10.32
CA PRO A 94 -5.28 -15.89 9.39
C PRO A 94 -5.32 -16.36 7.93
N LYS A 95 -4.64 -17.48 7.63
CA LYS A 95 -4.60 -18.15 6.32
C LYS A 95 -4.56 -19.67 6.52
N LEU A 96 -5.04 -20.42 5.53
CA LEU A 96 -4.97 -21.89 5.53
C LEU A 96 -3.61 -22.37 4.98
N ASP A 97 -2.55 -22.08 5.73
CA ASP A 97 -1.19 -22.54 5.43
C ASP A 97 -0.96 -23.93 6.04
N GLN A 98 -0.80 -24.94 5.16
CA GLN A 98 -0.65 -26.32 5.57
C GLN A 98 0.60 -26.55 6.45
N ALA A 99 1.73 -25.88 6.18
CA ALA A 99 2.96 -26.08 6.93
C ALA A 99 2.80 -25.58 8.38
N GLN A 100 2.18 -24.42 8.57
CA GLN A 100 1.89 -23.87 9.90
C GLN A 100 0.93 -24.76 10.69
N ILE A 101 -0.09 -25.29 10.01
CA ILE A 101 -1.06 -26.20 10.61
C ILE A 101 -0.37 -27.50 11.04
N ILE A 102 0.48 -28.09 10.19
CA ILE A 102 1.26 -29.29 10.53
C ILE A 102 2.13 -29.05 11.76
N TYR A 103 2.85 -27.92 11.80
CA TYR A 103 3.69 -27.59 12.94
C TYR A 103 2.90 -27.52 14.26
N LEU A 104 1.78 -26.80 14.26
CA LEU A 104 0.92 -26.71 15.43
C LEU A 104 0.36 -28.09 15.83
N LEU A 105 -0.13 -28.87 14.85
CA LEU A 105 -0.68 -30.19 15.11
C LEU A 105 0.38 -31.16 15.65
N ASN A 106 1.61 -31.15 15.15
CA ASN A 106 2.68 -32.00 15.66
C ASN A 106 2.90 -31.77 17.15
N ASN A 107 2.97 -30.51 17.59
CA ASN A 107 3.12 -30.18 19.01
C ASN A 107 1.92 -30.63 19.86
N LEU A 108 0.70 -30.58 19.30
CA LEU A 108 -0.52 -30.98 20.01
C LEU A 108 -0.73 -32.51 20.04
N LEU A 109 -0.20 -33.22 19.05
CA LEU A 109 -0.37 -34.66 18.85
C LEU A 109 0.81 -35.48 19.39
N GLU A 110 1.91 -34.85 19.77
CA GLU A 110 3.07 -35.51 20.37
C GLU A 110 2.69 -36.09 21.74
N GLN A 111 2.34 -37.38 21.75
CA GLN A 111 1.97 -38.15 22.94
C GLN A 111 2.63 -39.52 22.88
N GLU A 112 3.36 -39.91 23.93
CA GLU A 112 4.10 -41.19 23.97
C GLU A 112 3.22 -42.43 23.73
N SER A 113 1.92 -42.32 24.01
CA SER A 113 0.96 -43.43 23.95
C SER A 113 0.11 -43.48 22.67
N VAL A 114 0.36 -42.59 21.70
CA VAL A 114 -0.34 -42.55 20.41
C VAL A 114 0.67 -42.33 19.27
N SER A 115 0.58 -43.15 18.23
CA SER A 115 1.35 -42.98 17.00
C SER A 115 0.44 -42.43 15.91
N VAL A 116 0.88 -41.33 15.29
CA VAL A 116 0.31 -40.75 14.07
C VAL A 116 1.32 -40.98 12.96
N VAL A 117 0.92 -41.65 11.89
CA VAL A 117 1.84 -42.05 10.79
C VAL A 117 1.78 -41.04 9.65
N ASP A 118 0.59 -40.48 9.41
CA ASP A 118 0.31 -39.57 8.32
C ASP A 118 -0.81 -38.59 8.68
N MET A 119 -0.87 -37.49 7.93
CA MET A 119 -1.95 -36.51 7.98
C MET A 119 -2.36 -36.19 6.55
N ASN A 120 -3.64 -36.36 6.23
CA ASN A 120 -4.17 -36.08 4.91
C ASN A 120 -4.98 -34.78 4.92
N PHE A 121 -4.66 -33.86 4.01
CA PHE A 121 -5.27 -32.54 3.93
C PHE A 121 -6.09 -32.43 2.65
N ASN A 122 -7.34 -32.01 2.80
CA ASN A 122 -8.14 -31.64 1.64
C ASN A 122 -7.76 -30.26 1.12
N ARG A 123 -8.09 -30.00 -0.14
CA ARG A 123 -7.96 -28.65 -0.71
C ARG A 123 -8.88 -27.69 0.04
N PRO A 124 -8.45 -26.44 0.30
CA PRO A 124 -9.31 -25.43 0.89
C PRO A 124 -10.63 -25.29 0.14
N SER A 125 -11.72 -25.17 0.89
CA SER A 125 -13.06 -24.96 0.33
C SER A 125 -13.80 -23.85 1.06
N TYR A 126 -14.91 -23.38 0.50
CA TYR A 126 -15.76 -22.38 1.14
C TYR A 126 -17.00 -23.04 1.74
N GLU A 127 -17.36 -22.59 2.93
CA GLU A 127 -18.58 -22.97 3.62
C GLU A 127 -19.37 -21.71 3.97
N ASP A 128 -20.67 -21.72 3.69
CA ASP A 128 -21.55 -20.61 4.04
C ASP A 128 -21.95 -20.73 5.51
N ILE A 129 -21.50 -19.76 6.31
CA ILE A 129 -21.84 -19.67 7.73
C ILE A 129 -22.45 -18.29 7.97
N GLY A 130 -23.77 -18.27 8.15
CA GLY A 130 -24.48 -17.03 8.48
C GLY A 130 -24.42 -15.96 7.37
N GLY A 131 -24.31 -16.36 6.10
CA GLY A 131 -24.19 -15.46 4.96
C GLY A 131 -22.76 -15.03 4.63
N PHE A 132 -21.76 -15.55 5.34
CA PHE A 132 -20.34 -15.35 5.04
C PHE A 132 -19.76 -16.60 4.37
N GLN A 133 -18.98 -16.41 3.31
CA GLN A 133 -18.17 -17.49 2.73
C GLN A 133 -16.89 -17.65 3.55
N VAL A 134 -16.87 -18.64 4.44
CA VAL A 134 -15.72 -18.91 5.31
C VAL A 134 -14.88 -20.01 4.68
N LYS A 135 -13.59 -19.73 4.53
CA LYS A 135 -12.64 -20.71 3.99
C LYS A 135 -12.33 -21.76 5.07
N ASN A 136 -12.42 -23.03 4.71
CA ASN A 136 -12.12 -24.15 5.60
C ASN A 136 -11.16 -25.16 4.96
N MET A 137 -10.59 -26.02 5.79
CA MET A 137 -9.75 -27.15 5.39
C MET A 137 -10.04 -28.32 6.32
N ASP A 138 -10.35 -29.48 5.72
CA ASP A 138 -10.54 -30.72 6.45
C ASP A 138 -9.22 -31.51 6.48
N ILE A 139 -8.94 -32.14 7.63
CA ILE A 139 -7.72 -32.88 7.91
C ILE A 139 -8.10 -34.24 8.49
N SER A 140 -7.59 -35.30 7.90
CA SER A 140 -7.80 -36.67 8.34
C SER A 140 -6.51 -37.21 8.93
N ILE A 141 -6.57 -37.67 10.18
CA ILE A 141 -5.41 -38.12 10.94
C ILE A 141 -5.67 -39.55 11.44
N PRO A 142 -5.16 -40.57 10.74
CA PRO A 142 -5.16 -41.92 11.25
C PRO A 142 -4.20 -42.03 12.43
N TYR A 143 -4.62 -42.78 13.45
CA TYR A 143 -3.84 -42.97 14.66
C TYR A 143 -3.90 -44.42 15.16
N ASN A 144 -2.88 -44.80 15.91
CA ASN A 144 -2.83 -46.05 16.66
C ASN A 144 -2.31 -45.78 18.08
N GLY A 145 -3.14 -46.01 19.09
CA GLY A 145 -2.79 -45.65 20.47
C GLY A 145 -3.62 -46.31 21.55
N SER A 146 -3.33 -45.93 22.79
CA SER A 146 -4.18 -46.26 23.93
C SER A 146 -5.41 -45.33 23.97
N TYR A 147 -6.51 -45.80 24.55
CA TYR A 147 -7.69 -44.94 24.79
C TYR A 147 -7.34 -43.66 25.54
N VAL A 148 -6.51 -43.76 26.58
CA VAL A 148 -6.07 -42.63 27.40
C VAL A 148 -5.33 -41.60 26.55
N GLY A 149 -4.37 -42.06 25.73
CA GLY A 149 -3.62 -41.20 24.84
C GLY A 149 -4.48 -40.45 23.83
N VAL A 150 -5.48 -41.12 23.24
CA VAL A 150 -6.39 -40.47 22.29
C VAL A 150 -7.25 -39.40 22.98
N ILE A 151 -7.69 -39.66 24.21
CA ILE A 151 -8.41 -38.66 25.02
C ILE A 151 -7.50 -37.47 25.35
N ASP A 152 -6.22 -37.71 25.64
CA ASP A 152 -5.28 -36.63 25.95
C ASP A 152 -4.98 -35.77 24.71
N ILE A 153 -4.87 -36.37 23.52
CA ILE A 153 -4.85 -35.63 22.24
C ILE A 153 -6.08 -34.72 22.10
N ILE A 154 -7.28 -35.25 22.35
CA ILE A 154 -8.52 -34.46 22.23
C ILE A 154 -8.50 -33.27 23.22
N LYS A 155 -7.96 -33.46 24.43
CA LYS A 155 -7.77 -32.35 25.39
C LYS A 155 -6.76 -31.33 24.88
N SER A 156 -5.63 -31.77 24.33
CA SER A 156 -4.59 -30.90 23.76
C SER A 156 -5.13 -30.05 22.62
N LEU A 157 -5.90 -30.66 21.69
CA LEU A 157 -6.57 -29.93 20.61
C LEU A 157 -7.55 -28.87 21.13
N LYS A 158 -8.25 -29.14 22.23
CA LYS A 158 -9.15 -28.17 22.87
C LYS A 158 -8.40 -27.00 23.52
N SER A 159 -7.18 -27.23 24.01
CA SER A 159 -6.31 -26.18 24.58
C SER A 159 -5.48 -25.43 23.53
N SER A 160 -5.65 -25.74 22.24
CA SER A 160 -4.92 -25.09 21.16
C SER A 160 -5.12 -23.56 21.19
N PRO A 161 -4.07 -22.76 20.93
CA PRO A 161 -4.17 -21.31 20.82
C PRO A 161 -5.06 -20.87 19.65
N ARG A 162 -5.22 -21.73 18.64
CA ARG A 162 -6.10 -21.52 17.49
C ARG A 162 -7.23 -22.55 17.50
N LYS A 163 -8.41 -22.13 17.05
CA LYS A 163 -9.61 -22.94 17.03
C LYS A 163 -9.48 -24.03 15.96
N ILE A 164 -9.43 -25.27 16.43
CA ILE A 164 -9.45 -26.48 15.63
C ILE A 164 -10.74 -27.21 15.98
N LEU A 165 -11.60 -27.48 15.00
CA LEU A 165 -12.82 -28.22 15.23
C LEU A 165 -12.53 -29.72 15.07
N LEU A 166 -12.89 -30.51 16.09
CA LEU A 166 -12.92 -31.96 15.98
C LEU A 166 -14.29 -32.37 15.44
N ASP A 167 -14.33 -32.83 14.20
CA ASP A 167 -15.57 -33.19 13.51
C ASP A 167 -16.00 -34.62 13.87
N SER A 168 -15.08 -35.58 13.79
CA SER A 168 -15.35 -36.97 14.20
C SER A 168 -14.09 -37.72 14.63
N VAL A 169 -14.30 -38.77 15.42
CA VAL A 169 -13.25 -39.73 15.82
C VAL A 169 -13.81 -41.13 15.68
N SER A 170 -13.22 -41.94 14.80
CA SER A 170 -13.49 -43.39 14.75
C SER A 170 -12.48 -44.13 15.63
N MET A 171 -12.92 -45.21 16.27
CA MET A 171 -12.10 -46.03 17.17
C MET A 171 -12.48 -47.50 17.01
N ASP A 172 -11.52 -48.33 16.63
CA ASP A 172 -11.64 -49.77 16.55
C ASP A 172 -10.51 -50.43 17.34
N ARG A 173 -10.87 -51.40 18.18
CA ARG A 173 -9.89 -52.14 18.98
C ARG A 173 -9.24 -53.23 18.13
N ASN A 174 -7.91 -53.22 18.04
CA ASN A 174 -7.16 -54.28 17.38
C ASN A 174 -6.92 -55.50 18.30
N ALA A 175 -6.37 -56.57 17.73
CA ALA A 175 -6.12 -57.83 18.44
C ALA A 175 -5.17 -57.68 19.64
N ASP A 176 -4.29 -56.68 19.62
CA ASP A 176 -3.31 -56.38 20.67
C ASP A 176 -3.87 -55.46 21.76
N GLY A 177 -5.16 -55.12 21.70
CA GLY A 177 -5.84 -54.26 22.68
C GLY A 177 -5.57 -52.77 22.51
N ARG A 178 -4.86 -52.35 21.45
CA ARG A 178 -4.66 -50.95 21.07
C ARG A 178 -5.82 -50.47 20.18
N LEU A 179 -6.04 -49.16 20.14
CA LEU A 179 -7.06 -48.54 19.29
C LEU A 179 -6.44 -48.06 18.00
N ASN A 180 -7.02 -48.49 16.88
CA ASN A 180 -6.78 -47.91 15.57
C ASN A 180 -7.99 -47.05 15.21
N GLY A 181 -7.77 -45.91 14.58
CA GLY A 181 -8.86 -45.01 14.26
C GLY A 181 -8.43 -43.89 13.35
N ASN A 182 -9.40 -43.05 13.00
CA ASN A 182 -9.17 -41.84 12.23
C ASN A 182 -9.85 -40.67 12.92
N MET A 183 -9.11 -39.56 13.00
CA MET A 183 -9.59 -38.30 13.55
C MET A 183 -9.78 -37.31 12.42
N SER A 184 -11.01 -36.79 12.26
CA SER A 184 -11.33 -35.77 11.28
C SER A 184 -11.37 -34.41 11.98
N LEU A 185 -10.48 -33.52 11.58
CA LEU A 185 -10.40 -32.15 12.04
C LEU A 185 -10.86 -31.20 10.94
N LYS A 186 -11.44 -30.08 11.32
CA LYS A 186 -11.80 -28.99 10.43
C LYS A 186 -11.22 -27.68 10.96
N ILE A 187 -10.53 -26.96 10.08
CA ILE A 187 -9.91 -25.69 10.39
C ILE A 187 -10.59 -24.60 9.57
N TYR A 188 -10.89 -23.48 10.22
CA TYR A 188 -11.48 -22.31 9.58
C TYR A 188 -10.48 -21.16 9.55
N SER A 189 -10.50 -20.42 8.45
CA SER A 189 -9.71 -19.21 8.23
C SER A 189 -10.61 -18.00 8.02
N LEU A 190 -10.12 -16.84 8.44
CA LEU A 190 -10.75 -15.54 8.19
C LEU A 190 -10.19 -14.85 6.94
N GLU A 191 -9.39 -15.56 6.15
CA GLU A 191 -8.88 -15.12 4.85
C GLU A 191 -10.04 -14.66 3.95
N GLY A 192 -9.97 -13.40 3.49
CA GLY A 192 -11.01 -12.78 2.65
C GLY A 192 -12.22 -12.20 3.41
N ILE A 193 -12.32 -12.42 4.73
CA ILE A 193 -13.36 -11.82 5.59
C ILE A 193 -12.80 -10.64 6.38
N THR A 194 -11.54 -10.72 6.81
CA THR A 194 -10.87 -9.67 7.57
C THR A 194 -9.44 -9.46 7.09
N ASP A 195 -8.99 -8.22 7.01
CA ASP A 195 -7.58 -7.87 6.74
C ASP A 195 -6.72 -8.23 7.97
N THR A 196 -6.31 -9.49 8.08
CA THR A 196 -5.37 -9.93 9.12
C THR A 196 -3.93 -9.74 8.63
N ASN A 197 -3.07 -9.14 9.47
CA ASN A 197 -1.63 -9.21 9.29
C ASN A 197 -1.23 -10.68 9.13
N SER A 198 -0.43 -10.99 8.11
CA SER A 198 0.01 -12.35 7.79
C SER A 198 1.08 -12.86 8.76
N ASP A 199 0.97 -12.51 10.05
CA ASP A 199 1.90 -12.95 11.08
C ASP A 199 1.81 -14.47 11.19
N VAL A 200 2.72 -15.11 10.46
CA VAL A 200 3.07 -16.53 10.49
C VAL A 200 3.29 -16.89 11.95
N VAL A 201 2.64 -17.95 12.42
CA VAL A 201 2.90 -18.50 13.76
C VAL A 201 4.41 -18.66 13.93
N TYR A 202 4.98 -18.02 14.96
CA TYR A 202 6.41 -18.12 15.24
C TYR A 202 6.77 -19.59 15.46
N ILE A 203 7.48 -20.17 14.50
CA ILE A 203 8.00 -21.53 14.59
C ILE A 203 9.24 -21.42 15.46
N ASP A 204 9.18 -21.95 16.69
CA ASP A 204 10.39 -22.19 17.46
C ASP A 204 11.19 -23.26 16.72
N ILE A 205 12.21 -22.82 15.99
CA ILE A 205 13.23 -23.72 15.43
C ILE A 205 13.98 -24.25 16.64
N ALA A 206 13.70 -25.50 17.01
CA ALA A 206 14.51 -26.20 17.98
C ALA A 206 15.97 -26.08 17.54
N LYS A 207 16.81 -25.48 18.39
CA LYS A 207 18.27 -25.49 18.19
C LYS A 207 18.70 -26.95 18.18
N GLU A 208 18.88 -27.51 16.99
CA GLU A 208 19.47 -28.84 16.88
C GLU A 208 20.90 -28.78 17.43
N GLU A 209 21.08 -29.44 18.58
CA GLU A 209 22.41 -29.89 19.00
C GLU A 209 22.96 -30.78 17.89
N SER A 210 24.14 -30.39 17.40
CA SER A 210 24.98 -31.05 16.41
C SER A 210 24.73 -32.56 16.27
N LYS A 211 23.88 -32.95 15.30
CA LYS A 211 23.95 -34.28 14.72
C LYS A 211 24.78 -34.20 13.44
N ASN A 212 25.87 -34.96 13.45
CA ASN A 212 26.71 -35.16 12.27
C ASN A 212 25.84 -35.55 11.08
N THR A 213 26.08 -34.92 9.94
CA THR A 213 25.33 -35.16 8.71
C THR A 213 25.47 -36.63 8.30
N PRO A 214 24.37 -37.32 7.96
CA PRO A 214 24.43 -38.72 7.50
C PRO A 214 25.02 -38.87 6.08
N PHE A 215 25.42 -37.75 5.46
CA PHE A 215 26.03 -37.68 4.14
C PHE A 215 27.50 -37.26 4.20
N ALA A 216 28.25 -37.77 5.17
CA ALA A 216 29.71 -37.69 5.13
C ALA A 216 30.22 -38.57 3.97
N SER A 217 30.98 -37.96 3.06
CA SER A 217 31.57 -38.62 1.92
C SER A 217 32.52 -39.75 2.34
N PHE A 218 32.43 -40.89 1.64
CA PHE A 218 33.35 -42.01 1.79
C PHE A 218 34.77 -41.56 1.38
N LYS A 219 35.76 -41.80 2.25
CA LYS A 219 37.13 -41.25 2.22
C LYS A 219 37.99 -41.53 0.96
N GLU A 220 37.46 -42.17 -0.07
CA GLU A 220 38.24 -42.55 -1.27
C GLU A 220 37.86 -41.81 -2.56
N TYR A 221 36.84 -40.94 -2.56
CA TYR A 221 36.56 -40.11 -3.74
C TYR A 221 37.43 -38.84 -3.74
N LYS A 222 38.60 -38.93 -4.36
CA LYS A 222 39.47 -37.80 -4.64
C LYS A 222 39.00 -37.11 -5.93
N ASN A 223 38.11 -36.14 -5.81
CA ASN A 223 37.80 -35.22 -6.91
C ASN A 223 38.64 -33.95 -6.78
N ASN A 224 39.46 -33.72 -7.79
CA ASN A 224 40.14 -32.47 -8.03
C ASN A 224 39.12 -31.43 -8.52
N SER A 225 38.73 -30.53 -7.64
CA SER A 225 38.18 -29.23 -7.99
C SER A 225 38.24 -28.38 -6.72
N GLU A 226 39.28 -27.56 -6.64
CA GLU A 226 39.27 -26.35 -5.82
C GLU A 226 38.25 -25.41 -6.44
N ASP A 227 37.10 -25.26 -5.79
CA ASP A 227 36.46 -23.97 -5.53
C ASP A 227 35.34 -24.23 -4.51
N GLY A 228 35.41 -23.52 -3.39
CA GLY A 228 34.44 -23.63 -2.31
C GLY A 228 33.12 -22.99 -2.72
N GLU A 229 32.10 -23.80 -2.94
CA GLU A 229 30.73 -23.34 -2.96
C GLU A 229 30.19 -23.39 -1.52
N GLU A 230 29.99 -22.21 -0.95
CA GLU A 230 29.18 -22.02 0.24
C GLU A 230 27.77 -22.58 -0.02
N ALA A 231 27.27 -23.37 0.91
CA ALA A 231 25.92 -23.90 0.87
C ALA A 231 24.92 -22.74 0.82
N SER A 232 24.30 -22.55 -0.34
CA SER A 232 23.21 -21.61 -0.53
C SER A 232 22.00 -22.06 0.27
N GLU A 233 21.59 -21.22 1.22
CA GLU A 233 20.25 -21.26 1.81
C GLU A 233 19.23 -21.32 0.66
N ILE A 234 18.37 -22.34 0.69
CA ILE A 234 17.27 -22.48 -0.28
C ILE A 234 16.31 -21.32 0.01
N THR A 235 16.54 -20.20 -0.65
CA THR A 235 15.66 -19.05 -0.61
C THR A 235 14.47 -19.41 -1.49
N GLU A 236 13.29 -19.58 -0.90
CA GLU A 236 12.05 -19.72 -1.66
C GLU A 236 11.98 -18.57 -2.68
N THR A 237 12.12 -18.89 -3.97
CA THR A 237 12.13 -17.88 -5.02
C THR A 237 10.72 -17.36 -5.19
N LYS A 238 10.46 -16.17 -4.62
CA LYS A 238 9.19 -15.45 -4.79
C LYS A 238 8.83 -15.36 -6.28
N PRO A 239 7.55 -15.51 -6.67
CA PRO A 239 7.14 -15.45 -8.08
C PRO A 239 7.27 -14.05 -8.72
N TYR A 240 7.84 -13.10 -7.99
CA TYR A 240 8.05 -11.71 -8.39
C TYR A 240 9.45 -11.24 -7.97
N ILE A 241 9.87 -10.12 -8.54
CA ILE A 241 11.11 -9.42 -8.24
C ILE A 241 10.77 -8.06 -7.68
N GLU A 242 11.34 -7.78 -6.51
CA GLU A 242 11.27 -6.49 -5.83
C GLU A 242 12.50 -5.67 -6.25
N GLU A 243 12.30 -4.61 -7.03
CA GLU A 243 13.34 -3.62 -7.34
C GLU A 243 13.17 -2.41 -6.41
N ILE A 244 14.11 -2.22 -5.49
CA ILE A 244 14.11 -1.04 -4.61
C ILE A 244 14.52 0.17 -5.44
N LEU A 245 13.61 1.14 -5.56
CA LEU A 245 13.83 2.40 -6.27
C LEU A 245 14.42 3.47 -5.35
N LEU A 246 13.93 3.56 -4.11
CA LEU A 246 14.46 4.45 -3.06
C LEU A 246 14.35 3.80 -1.69
N ASP A 247 15.45 3.83 -0.94
CA ASP A 247 15.50 3.42 0.47
C ASP A 247 15.67 4.60 1.45
N PHE A 248 15.82 5.82 0.93
CA PHE A 248 15.96 7.07 1.70
C PHE A 248 17.13 7.11 2.69
N GLU A 249 18.16 6.28 2.48
CA GLU A 249 19.36 6.24 3.32
C GLU A 249 20.27 7.46 3.13
N ASN A 250 20.17 8.13 1.98
CA ASN A 250 20.95 9.33 1.63
C ASN A 250 20.07 10.59 1.57
N GLU A 251 20.64 11.76 1.91
CA GLU A 251 19.97 13.07 1.84
C GLU A 251 19.90 13.64 0.40
N ASN A 252 19.22 12.92 -0.50
CA ASN A 252 19.03 13.31 -1.91
C ASN A 252 17.58 13.67 -2.23
N SER A 253 16.86 14.24 -1.27
CA SER A 253 15.46 14.62 -1.40
C SER A 253 15.27 16.07 -0.95
N TYR A 254 14.48 16.85 -1.71
CA TYR A 254 14.25 18.27 -1.44
C TYR A 254 12.77 18.62 -1.44
N PHE A 255 12.36 19.50 -0.54
CA PHE A 255 11.00 20.00 -0.52
C PHE A 255 10.79 21.08 -1.57
N LEU A 256 9.73 20.96 -2.36
CA LEU A 256 9.27 21.97 -3.30
C LEU A 256 7.77 22.21 -3.11
N PRO A 257 7.33 23.42 -2.74
CA PRO A 257 5.90 23.71 -2.65
C PRO A 257 5.29 23.97 -4.04
N SER A 258 4.02 23.60 -4.26
CA SER A 258 3.29 24.02 -5.46
C SER A 258 3.02 25.53 -5.48
N GLN A 259 2.91 26.16 -4.31
CA GLN A 259 2.58 27.57 -4.12
C GLN A 259 3.01 28.09 -2.74
N GLU A 260 2.97 29.40 -2.53
CA GLU A 260 3.42 30.06 -1.28
C GLU A 260 2.68 29.60 -0.02
N LEU A 261 1.42 29.18 -0.16
CA LEU A 261 0.57 28.69 0.92
C LEU A 261 0.83 27.23 1.31
N VAL A 262 1.66 26.53 0.54
CA VAL A 262 2.14 25.19 0.86
C VAL A 262 3.50 25.32 1.55
N LYS A 263 3.55 24.98 2.83
CA LYS A 263 4.78 24.99 3.63
C LYS A 263 5.14 23.57 4.00
N GLY A 264 6.44 23.32 4.13
CA GLY A 264 6.92 22.00 4.49
C GLY A 264 8.43 21.90 4.53
N SER A 265 8.89 20.71 4.90
CA SER A 265 10.30 20.36 4.89
C SER A 265 10.49 18.86 4.74
N VAL A 266 11.68 18.48 4.29
CA VAL A 266 12.13 17.10 4.23
C VAL A 266 13.38 16.94 5.08
N SER A 267 13.46 15.86 5.83
CA SER A 267 14.61 15.50 6.66
C SER A 267 14.72 13.97 6.76
N GLN A 268 15.81 13.46 7.32
CA GLN A 268 15.91 12.04 7.66
C GLN A 268 15.34 11.77 9.06
N SER A 269 14.72 10.61 9.22
CA SER A 269 14.23 10.08 10.50
C SER A 269 14.89 8.75 10.80
N THR A 270 15.26 8.52 12.06
CA THR A 270 15.77 7.22 12.55
C THR A 270 14.68 6.18 12.77
N LYS A 271 13.40 6.60 12.73
CA LYS A 271 12.26 5.69 12.74
C LYS A 271 12.02 5.20 11.32
N ALA A 272 12.67 4.09 10.97
CA ALA A 272 12.63 3.50 9.64
C ALA A 272 11.91 2.14 9.62
N LYS A 273 11.39 1.78 8.44
CA LYS A 273 10.81 0.47 8.13
C LYS A 273 11.84 -0.45 7.50
N SER A 274 12.77 0.10 6.74
CA SER A 274 13.89 -0.58 6.09
C SER A 274 15.21 0.04 6.57
N LYS A 275 16.25 -0.77 6.73
CA LYS A 275 17.61 -0.32 7.07
C LYS A 275 17.64 0.66 8.26
N LYS A 276 18.14 1.90 8.10
CA LYS A 276 18.45 2.81 9.21
C LYS A 276 17.64 4.10 9.17
N TYR A 277 17.36 4.65 8.00
CA TYR A 277 16.72 5.95 7.87
C TYR A 277 15.48 5.88 6.98
N SER A 278 14.47 6.66 7.34
CA SER A 278 13.34 6.96 6.46
C SER A 278 13.33 8.44 6.09
N LEU A 279 12.63 8.79 5.03
CA LEU A 279 12.32 10.18 4.75
C LEU A 279 11.25 10.67 5.72
N ARG A 280 11.47 11.83 6.32
CA ARG A 280 10.50 12.54 7.15
C ARG A 280 10.01 13.75 6.37
N PHE A 281 8.71 13.76 6.07
CA PHE A 281 8.05 14.85 5.38
C PHE A 281 7.11 15.60 6.34
N GLU A 282 7.37 16.90 6.50
CA GLU A 282 6.53 17.83 7.26
C GLU A 282 5.76 18.72 6.30
N TYR A 283 4.46 18.86 6.50
CA TYR A 283 3.66 19.76 5.70
C TYR A 283 2.67 20.56 6.53
N ASN A 284 2.37 21.75 6.03
CA ASN A 284 1.29 22.61 6.47
C ASN A 284 0.74 23.30 5.22
N ILE A 285 -0.43 22.86 4.78
CA ILE A 285 -1.03 23.23 3.50
C ILE A 285 -2.34 23.93 3.77
N VAL A 286 -2.40 25.20 3.37
CA VAL A 286 -3.64 25.98 3.30
C VAL A 286 -4.20 25.83 1.88
N ALA A 287 -5.32 25.12 1.77
CA ALA A 287 -5.76 24.49 0.53
C ALA A 287 -6.79 25.35 -0.24
N ILE A 288 -6.43 26.59 -0.57
CA ILE A 288 -7.37 27.56 -1.17
C ILE A 288 -7.32 27.55 -2.70
N GLU A 289 -6.22 27.08 -3.27
CA GLU A 289 -5.97 27.12 -4.71
C GLU A 289 -6.39 25.80 -5.39
N GLU A 290 -6.25 25.72 -6.71
CA GLU A 290 -6.54 24.49 -7.46
C GLU A 290 -5.49 23.40 -7.20
N GLU A 291 -4.22 23.77 -6.96
CA GLU A 291 -3.12 22.82 -6.75
C GLU A 291 -2.46 23.00 -5.37
N ASN A 292 -2.82 22.15 -4.42
CA ASN A 292 -2.33 22.24 -3.04
C ASN A 292 -1.39 21.07 -2.72
N ARG A 293 -0.23 21.02 -3.41
CA ARG A 293 0.73 19.90 -3.34
C ARG A 293 2.05 20.31 -2.70
N GLY A 294 2.48 19.52 -1.71
CA GLY A 294 3.87 19.51 -1.26
C GLY A 294 4.64 18.44 -2.01
N PHE A 295 5.67 18.84 -2.78
CA PHE A 295 6.50 17.90 -3.53
C PHE A 295 7.79 17.57 -2.78
N ILE A 296 8.23 16.33 -2.98
CA ILE A 296 9.53 15.82 -2.59
C ILE A 296 10.27 15.50 -3.90
N ASP A 297 11.20 16.37 -4.28
CA ASP A 297 12.05 16.17 -5.45
C ASP A 297 13.06 15.06 -5.18
N VAL A 298 13.03 14.03 -6.01
CA VAL A 298 13.94 12.87 -5.98
C VAL A 298 14.67 12.67 -7.30
N SER A 299 14.59 13.64 -8.22
CA SER A 299 15.17 13.60 -9.57
C SER A 299 16.68 13.33 -9.57
N LYS A 300 17.41 13.76 -8.53
CA LYS A 300 18.85 13.50 -8.37
C LYS A 300 19.21 12.03 -8.23
N ASN A 301 18.25 11.18 -7.87
CA ASN A 301 18.46 9.73 -7.77
C ASN A 301 18.42 9.05 -9.16
N ASN A 302 18.03 9.77 -10.22
CA ASN A 302 18.04 9.32 -11.62
C ASN A 302 17.37 7.95 -11.82
N ILE A 303 16.22 7.76 -11.19
CA ILE A 303 15.44 6.52 -11.25
C ILE A 303 14.72 6.45 -12.58
N LEU A 304 14.95 5.36 -13.31
CA LEU A 304 14.43 5.15 -14.66
C LEU A 304 13.73 3.80 -14.74
N LEU A 305 12.40 3.81 -14.90
CA LEU A 305 11.62 2.62 -15.19
C LEU A 305 11.65 2.38 -16.69
N LYS A 306 12.29 1.29 -17.12
CA LYS A 306 12.47 0.98 -18.55
C LYS A 306 11.23 0.40 -19.22
N TYR A 307 10.41 -0.27 -18.43
CA TYR A 307 9.18 -0.94 -18.82
C TYR A 307 8.24 -0.91 -17.61
N PRO A 308 6.92 -1.07 -17.79
CA PRO A 308 5.95 -1.00 -16.71
C PRO A 308 6.16 -2.13 -15.70
N PRO A 309 6.33 -1.82 -14.40
CA PRO A 309 6.17 -2.80 -13.34
C PRO A 309 4.71 -3.20 -13.15
N ASN A 310 4.49 -4.35 -12.51
CA ASN A 310 3.15 -4.80 -12.10
C ASN A 310 2.55 -3.85 -11.06
N THR A 311 3.34 -3.51 -10.05
CA THR A 311 2.96 -2.49 -9.05
C THR A 311 4.16 -1.64 -8.68
N ILE A 312 3.88 -0.43 -8.23
CA ILE A 312 4.83 0.42 -7.53
C ILE A 312 4.24 0.76 -6.17
N GLY A 313 5.04 0.66 -5.11
CA GLY A 313 4.57 0.89 -3.76
C GLY A 313 5.60 1.46 -2.82
N LEU A 314 5.10 2.01 -1.72
CA LEU A 314 5.83 2.82 -0.75
C LEU A 314 5.31 2.53 0.66
N TRP A 315 6.21 2.42 1.63
CA TRP A 315 5.81 2.40 3.04
C TRP A 315 5.57 3.81 3.54
N ILE A 316 4.38 4.06 4.09
CA ILE A 316 4.01 5.32 4.73
C ILE A 316 3.67 5.07 6.20
N TYR A 317 4.36 5.76 7.09
CA TYR A 317 3.95 5.92 8.48
C TYR A 317 3.11 7.18 8.63
N SER A 318 1.91 7.06 9.20
CA SER A 318 1.12 8.20 9.63
C SER A 318 0.98 8.28 11.15
N TYR A 319 1.02 9.49 11.69
CA TYR A 319 0.74 9.76 13.10
C TYR A 319 -0.76 10.00 13.37
N ASP A 320 -1.53 10.35 12.34
CA ASP A 320 -2.96 10.67 12.44
C ASP A 320 -3.66 10.39 11.10
N TYR A 321 -4.99 10.41 11.10
CA TYR A 321 -5.78 10.35 9.88
C TYR A 321 -5.69 11.68 9.12
N SER A 322 -5.67 11.63 7.79
CA SER A 322 -5.59 12.84 6.95
C SER A 322 -6.35 12.66 5.64
N PRO A 323 -6.99 13.71 5.09
CA PRO A 323 -7.58 13.66 3.75
C PRO A 323 -6.53 13.72 2.63
N ALA A 324 -5.23 13.69 2.97
CA ALA A 324 -4.15 13.82 2.00
C ALA A 324 -4.09 12.66 1.00
N THR A 325 -3.82 13.00 -0.26
CA THR A 325 -3.44 12.05 -1.30
C THR A 325 -1.92 11.98 -1.37
N VAL A 326 -1.37 10.77 -1.36
CA VAL A 326 0.07 10.53 -1.57
C VAL A 326 0.24 9.92 -2.95
N GLY A 327 1.20 10.40 -3.73
CA GLY A 327 1.46 9.85 -5.06
C GLY A 327 2.84 10.16 -5.62
N ILE A 328 3.04 9.74 -6.85
CA ILE A 328 4.30 9.81 -7.60
C ILE A 328 4.08 10.64 -8.86
N LEU A 329 5.07 11.45 -9.21
CA LEU A 329 5.15 12.17 -10.48
C LEU A 329 6.20 11.51 -11.37
N PHE A 330 5.75 10.97 -12.50
CA PHE A 330 6.61 10.50 -13.58
C PHE A 330 6.74 11.53 -14.68
N ARG A 331 7.87 11.50 -15.37
CA ARG A 331 8.10 12.24 -16.61
C ARG A 331 8.53 11.28 -17.72
N ASP A 332 7.87 11.39 -18.87
CA ASP A 332 8.17 10.57 -20.03
C ASP A 332 9.34 11.11 -20.89
N GLN A 333 9.60 10.47 -22.03
CA GLN A 333 10.63 10.89 -22.98
C GLN A 333 10.35 12.25 -23.64
N MET A 334 9.07 12.63 -23.76
CA MET A 334 8.62 13.87 -24.38
C MET A 334 8.59 15.04 -23.38
N GLY A 335 8.80 14.74 -22.10
CA GLY A 335 8.76 15.72 -21.01
C GLY A 335 7.36 15.89 -20.42
N GLU A 336 6.38 15.08 -20.81
CA GLU A 336 5.04 15.11 -20.24
C GLU A 336 5.05 14.51 -18.82
N GLU A 337 4.32 15.17 -17.92
CA GLU A 337 4.23 14.80 -16.52
C GLU A 337 2.97 13.99 -16.26
N THR A 338 3.11 12.83 -15.61
CA THR A 338 2.00 11.95 -15.23
C THR A 338 1.95 11.79 -13.72
N TYR A 339 0.83 12.18 -13.12
CA TYR A 339 0.56 12.02 -11.69
C TYR A 339 -0.09 10.66 -11.44
N VAL A 340 0.50 9.87 -10.55
CA VAL A 340 0.01 8.53 -10.20
C VAL A 340 -0.26 8.50 -8.70
N PRO A 341 -1.54 8.55 -8.26
CA PRO A 341 -1.87 8.45 -6.84
C PRO A 341 -1.61 7.02 -6.34
N LEU A 342 -0.95 6.93 -5.17
CA LEU A 342 -0.73 5.67 -4.44
C LEU A 342 -1.85 5.41 -3.43
N ALA A 343 -2.31 6.47 -2.76
CA ALA A 343 -3.42 6.41 -1.81
C ALA A 343 -4.16 7.74 -1.78
N GLU A 344 -5.48 7.68 -1.90
CA GLU A 344 -6.39 8.82 -1.73
C GLU A 344 -6.96 8.78 -0.31
N GLY A 345 -6.46 9.65 0.55
CA GLY A 345 -6.81 9.67 1.97
C GLY A 345 -5.99 8.69 2.80
N ILE A 346 -5.53 9.19 3.95
CA ILE A 346 -4.76 8.45 4.94
C ILE A 346 -5.72 8.01 6.05
N GLY A 347 -6.33 6.85 5.82
CA GLY A 347 -7.25 6.18 6.74
C GLY A 347 -6.58 5.27 7.77
N TRP A 348 -5.30 5.49 8.12
CA TRP A 348 -4.55 4.65 9.06
C TRP A 348 -3.57 5.45 9.91
N THR A 349 -3.19 4.87 11.05
CA THR A 349 -2.05 5.29 11.86
C THR A 349 -1.02 4.16 11.91
N GLY A 350 0.26 4.48 12.02
CA GLY A 350 1.33 3.49 11.94
C GLY A 350 1.83 3.28 10.51
N TRP A 351 2.71 2.28 10.33
CA TRP A 351 3.24 1.89 9.01
C TRP A 351 2.19 1.13 8.20
N LYS A 352 1.97 1.55 6.95
CA LYS A 352 1.20 0.81 5.95
C LYS A 352 1.94 0.86 4.61
N TYR A 353 1.95 -0.26 3.91
CA TYR A 353 2.39 -0.30 2.52
C TYR A 353 1.23 0.11 1.62
N ILE A 354 1.48 1.10 0.76
CA ILE A 354 0.52 1.57 -0.24
C ILE A 354 1.12 1.32 -1.62
N GLU A 355 0.31 0.86 -2.56
CA GLU A 355 0.77 0.53 -3.91
C GLU A 355 -0.30 0.86 -4.95
N THR A 356 0.13 0.98 -6.19
CA THR A 356 -0.72 1.25 -7.35
C THR A 356 -0.13 0.63 -8.60
N ILE A 357 -0.91 0.63 -9.67
CA ILE A 357 -0.48 0.18 -10.99
C ILE A 357 0.00 1.42 -11.78
N PRO A 358 1.27 1.45 -12.23
CA PRO A 358 1.76 2.55 -13.06
C PRO A 358 1.13 2.52 -14.46
N PRO A 359 1.28 3.57 -15.28
CA PRO A 359 0.77 3.58 -16.64
C PRO A 359 1.27 2.37 -17.45
N GLU A 360 0.38 1.64 -18.11
CA GLU A 360 0.73 0.40 -18.84
C GLU A 360 1.14 0.66 -20.30
N ASP A 361 0.88 1.86 -20.84
CA ASP A 361 1.23 2.16 -22.24
C ASP A 361 2.74 2.17 -22.44
N LEU A 362 3.25 1.14 -23.12
CA LEU A 362 4.69 1.00 -23.41
C LEU A 362 5.28 2.19 -24.19
N LYS A 363 4.46 2.99 -24.88
CA LYS A 363 4.95 4.13 -25.68
C LYS A 363 5.52 5.27 -24.85
N ILE A 364 5.07 5.43 -23.61
CA ILE A 364 5.54 6.50 -22.72
C ILE A 364 6.80 6.11 -21.95
N TYR A 365 7.24 4.85 -22.05
CA TYR A 365 8.45 4.37 -21.39
C TYR A 365 9.73 4.70 -22.19
N PRO A 366 10.88 4.91 -21.53
CA PRO A 366 11.07 4.78 -20.09
C PRO A 366 10.57 6.01 -19.34
N LEU A 367 10.00 5.77 -18.15
CA LEU A 367 9.52 6.83 -17.26
C LEU A 367 10.59 7.18 -16.24
N LYS A 368 10.84 8.48 -16.06
CA LYS A 368 11.68 8.99 -14.97
C LYS A 368 10.84 9.32 -13.76
N LEU A 369 11.23 8.85 -12.59
CA LEU A 369 10.61 9.24 -11.34
C LEU A 369 11.23 10.55 -10.87
N GLU A 370 10.43 11.63 -10.91
CA GLU A 370 10.91 12.99 -10.60
C GLU A 370 10.57 13.41 -9.17
N LYS A 371 9.32 13.17 -8.75
CA LYS A 371 8.83 13.65 -7.45
C LYS A 371 7.91 12.64 -6.78
N LEU A 372 7.89 12.67 -5.45
CA LEU A 372 6.73 12.22 -4.67
C LEU A 372 5.90 13.46 -4.31
N TYR A 373 4.60 13.31 -4.11
CA TYR A 373 3.74 14.42 -3.71
C TYR A 373 2.77 14.03 -2.62
N VAL A 374 2.43 15.03 -1.80
CA VAL A 374 1.31 14.99 -0.86
C VAL A 374 0.37 16.14 -1.23
N GLU A 375 -0.87 15.80 -1.55
CA GLU A 375 -1.89 16.74 -2.00
C GLU A 375 -3.03 16.84 -1.00
N ILE A 376 -3.48 18.06 -0.71
CA ILE A 376 -4.65 18.30 0.13
C ILE A 376 -5.80 18.78 -0.75
N PRO A 377 -7.00 18.19 -0.63
CA PRO A 377 -8.17 18.68 -1.37
C PRO A 377 -8.46 20.14 -1.07
N LYS A 378 -8.94 20.87 -2.07
CA LYS A 378 -9.37 22.26 -1.92
C LYS A 378 -10.38 22.41 -0.76
N ASP A 379 -10.27 23.52 -0.04
CA ASP A 379 -11.08 23.88 1.12
C ASP A 379 -10.90 22.96 2.35
N ARG A 380 -9.79 22.19 2.42
CA ARG A 380 -9.49 21.28 3.54
C ARG A 380 -8.10 21.46 4.13
N ASP A 381 -7.81 22.64 4.68
CA ASP A 381 -6.53 22.93 5.35
C ASP A 381 -6.06 21.77 6.25
N ASN A 382 -4.81 21.37 6.08
CA ASN A 382 -4.26 20.25 6.84
C ASN A 382 -2.75 20.41 7.04
N TYR A 383 -2.28 19.91 8.17
CA TYR A 383 -0.86 19.86 8.51
C TYR A 383 -0.56 18.53 9.16
N GLY A 384 0.69 18.08 9.02
CA GLY A 384 1.06 16.79 9.57
C GLY A 384 2.46 16.36 9.23
N VAL A 385 2.71 15.11 9.59
CA VAL A 385 3.99 14.44 9.44
C VAL A 385 3.74 13.08 8.83
N LEU A 386 4.45 12.79 7.74
CA LEU A 386 4.52 11.45 7.16
C LEU A 386 5.97 10.99 7.19
N LEU A 387 6.17 9.71 7.52
CA LEU A 387 7.45 9.06 7.24
C LEU A 387 7.27 8.17 6.01
N MET A 388 8.21 8.24 5.08
CA MET A 388 8.20 7.48 3.84
C MET A 388 9.46 6.63 3.78
N ASP A 389 9.29 5.36 3.43
CA ASP A 389 10.41 4.43 3.37
C ASP A 389 10.19 3.38 2.27
N ARG A 390 11.28 2.82 1.74
CA ARG A 390 11.31 1.69 0.81
C ARG A 390 10.27 1.82 -0.31
N LEU A 391 10.55 2.73 -1.24
CA LEU A 391 9.85 2.80 -2.53
C LEU A 391 10.37 1.67 -3.42
N GLU A 392 9.48 0.83 -3.91
CA GLU A 392 9.83 -0.34 -4.71
C GLU A 392 8.89 -0.55 -5.89
N ALA A 393 9.42 -1.14 -6.95
CA ALA A 393 8.69 -1.64 -8.10
C ALA A 393 8.69 -3.16 -8.06
N ILE A 394 7.53 -3.77 -8.36
CA ILE A 394 7.36 -5.21 -8.41
C ILE A 394 7.20 -5.64 -9.86
N TYR A 395 8.01 -6.60 -10.29
CA TYR A 395 7.95 -7.18 -11.63
C TYR A 395 7.70 -8.69 -11.55
N THR A 396 7.05 -9.26 -12.57
CA THR A 396 6.91 -10.69 -12.73
C THR A 396 8.29 -11.35 -12.83
N ARG A 397 8.51 -12.42 -12.06
CA ARG A 397 9.68 -13.27 -12.24
C ARG A 397 9.45 -14.18 -13.45
N ASN A 398 10.34 -14.07 -14.43
CA ASN A 398 10.37 -14.92 -15.61
C ASN A 398 11.23 -16.12 -15.26
N ILE A 399 10.63 -17.29 -15.25
CA ILE A 399 11.30 -18.55 -14.99
C ILE A 399 11.31 -19.33 -16.31
N ASP A 400 12.46 -19.84 -16.72
CA ASP A 400 12.55 -20.69 -17.91
C ASP A 400 11.98 -22.10 -17.67
N GLU A 401 11.91 -22.91 -18.73
CA GLU A 401 11.41 -24.29 -18.65
C GLU A 401 12.22 -25.18 -17.70
N ASP A 402 13.47 -24.80 -17.44
CA ASP A 402 14.42 -25.52 -16.58
C ASP A 402 14.40 -25.01 -15.12
N GLY A 403 13.56 -24.01 -14.80
CA GLY A 403 13.40 -23.46 -13.45
C GLY A 403 14.37 -22.33 -13.09
N ASN A 404 15.17 -21.83 -14.03
CA ASN A 404 16.11 -20.73 -13.81
C ASN A 404 15.40 -19.36 -13.89
N ASP A 405 15.75 -18.45 -12.99
CA ASP A 405 15.27 -17.06 -13.03
C ASP A 405 15.96 -16.28 -14.16
N MET A 406 15.18 -15.91 -15.18
CA MET A 406 15.60 -15.09 -16.31
C MET A 406 15.27 -13.60 -16.14
N SER A 407 14.64 -13.18 -15.05
CA SER A 407 14.23 -11.78 -14.88
C SER A 407 15.32 -10.87 -14.34
N ALA A 408 16.33 -11.41 -13.66
CA ALA A 408 17.58 -10.70 -13.50
C ALA A 408 18.21 -10.58 -14.88
N GLY A 409 18.24 -9.38 -15.45
CA GLY A 409 18.98 -9.12 -16.68
C GLY A 409 20.47 -9.35 -16.42
N ASP A 410 20.90 -10.61 -16.49
CA ASP A 410 22.25 -11.12 -16.26
C ASP A 410 23.25 -10.61 -17.28
N TYR A 411 22.77 -9.87 -18.28
CA TYR A 411 23.57 -9.35 -19.37
C TYR A 411 23.44 -7.83 -19.51
N ILE A 412 24.54 -7.20 -19.89
CA ILE A 412 24.61 -5.82 -20.39
C ILE A 412 25.07 -5.85 -21.84
N PHE A 413 24.71 -4.80 -22.57
CA PHE A 413 25.10 -4.63 -23.95
C PHE A 413 26.08 -3.47 -24.09
N HIS A 414 27.07 -3.63 -24.95
CA HIS A 414 28.03 -2.59 -25.28
C HIS A 414 28.15 -2.44 -26.80
N VAL A 415 27.95 -1.23 -27.32
CA VAL A 415 28.16 -0.93 -28.74
C VAL A 415 29.63 -0.57 -28.93
N VAL A 416 30.33 -1.32 -29.79
CA VAL A 416 31.76 -1.14 -30.06
C VAL A 416 32.02 0.25 -30.65
N GLU A 417 32.85 1.04 -29.99
CA GLU A 417 33.30 2.36 -30.42
C GLU A 417 34.64 2.28 -31.15
N LYS A 418 35.03 3.38 -31.79
CA LYS A 418 36.30 3.46 -32.52
C LYS A 418 37.48 3.36 -31.54
N GLY A 419 38.26 2.29 -31.67
CA GLY A 419 39.43 2.03 -30.83
C GLY A 419 39.18 1.02 -29.71
N ASP A 420 37.96 0.50 -29.59
CA ASP A 420 37.67 -0.58 -28.66
C ASP A 420 38.32 -1.90 -29.09
N SER A 421 38.80 -2.64 -28.10
CA SER A 421 39.18 -4.05 -28.20
C SER A 421 38.42 -4.85 -27.14
N VAL A 422 38.36 -6.16 -27.30
CA VAL A 422 37.70 -7.01 -26.29
C VAL A 422 38.38 -6.87 -24.92
N GLU A 423 39.70 -6.67 -24.90
CA GLU A 423 40.48 -6.38 -23.71
C GLU A 423 40.10 -5.03 -23.07
N SER A 424 39.97 -3.95 -23.87
CA SER A 424 39.59 -2.64 -23.33
C SER A 424 38.18 -2.66 -22.76
N ILE A 425 37.25 -3.37 -23.40
CA ILE A 425 35.87 -3.56 -22.96
C ILE A 425 35.84 -4.40 -21.67
N SER A 426 36.60 -5.49 -21.60
CA SER A 426 36.71 -6.30 -20.38
C SER A 426 37.21 -5.47 -19.19
N ILE A 427 38.22 -4.63 -19.42
CA ILE A 427 38.75 -3.74 -18.37
C ILE A 427 37.70 -2.68 -17.99
N LYS A 428 37.00 -2.09 -18.96
CA LYS A 428 35.97 -1.07 -18.73
C LYS A 428 34.84 -1.56 -17.83
N TYR A 429 34.34 -2.78 -18.06
CA TYR A 429 33.18 -3.31 -17.32
C TYR A 429 33.53 -4.14 -16.09
N TYR A 430 34.71 -4.78 -16.07
CA TYR A 430 35.08 -5.72 -14.99
C TYR A 430 36.36 -5.33 -14.24
N GLY A 431 36.97 -4.19 -14.56
CA GLY A 431 38.25 -3.76 -13.99
C GLY A 431 39.45 -4.67 -14.32
N SER A 432 39.25 -5.70 -15.16
CA SER A 432 40.31 -6.66 -15.51
C SER A 432 40.15 -7.24 -16.92
N ASN A 433 41.25 -7.70 -17.50
CA ASN A 433 41.26 -8.39 -18.78
C ASN A 433 40.94 -9.90 -18.69
N LYS A 434 40.58 -10.40 -17.50
CA LYS A 434 40.37 -11.85 -17.30
C LYS A 434 39.14 -12.38 -18.04
N TYR A 435 38.18 -11.51 -18.32
CA TYR A 435 36.88 -11.90 -18.88
C TYR A 435 36.81 -11.82 -20.41
N LYS A 436 37.91 -11.47 -21.10
CA LYS A 436 37.91 -11.38 -22.57
C LYS A 436 37.41 -12.64 -23.27
N ASN A 437 37.77 -13.83 -22.76
CA ASN A 437 37.37 -15.10 -23.36
C ASN A 437 35.88 -15.38 -23.16
N GLU A 438 35.32 -14.92 -22.04
CA GLU A 438 33.89 -15.00 -21.78
C GLU A 438 33.12 -14.06 -22.70
N ILE A 439 33.60 -12.82 -22.90
CA ILE A 439 33.04 -11.88 -23.88
C ILE A 439 33.06 -12.50 -25.28
N LEU A 440 34.20 -13.07 -25.71
CA LEU A 440 34.30 -13.72 -27.01
C LEU A 440 33.30 -14.88 -27.14
N LYS A 441 33.20 -15.74 -26.12
CA LYS A 441 32.29 -16.90 -26.11
C LYS A 441 30.83 -16.47 -26.18
N LEU A 442 30.42 -15.48 -25.38
CA LEU A 442 29.04 -14.97 -25.35
C LEU A 442 28.62 -14.31 -26.66
N ASN A 443 29.58 -13.81 -27.44
CA ASN A 443 29.33 -13.10 -28.71
C ASN A 443 29.65 -13.95 -29.94
N GLU A 444 29.89 -15.24 -29.76
CA GLU A 444 30.24 -16.18 -30.82
C GLU A 444 31.46 -15.74 -31.65
N MET A 445 32.44 -15.10 -31.00
CA MET A 445 33.65 -14.56 -31.61
C MET A 445 34.89 -15.38 -31.25
N LYS A 446 35.86 -15.39 -32.16
CA LYS A 446 37.21 -15.93 -31.93
C LYS A 446 38.18 -14.79 -31.67
N ALA A 447 39.30 -15.10 -30.99
CA ALA A 447 40.35 -14.12 -30.72
C ALA A 447 41.01 -13.54 -31.99
N SER A 448 40.86 -14.22 -33.14
CA SER A 448 41.32 -13.78 -34.45
C SER A 448 40.37 -12.82 -35.15
N ASP A 449 39.13 -12.69 -34.67
CA ASP A 449 38.11 -11.93 -35.36
C ASP A 449 38.31 -10.44 -35.14
N THR A 450 38.11 -9.65 -36.19
CA THR A 450 38.10 -8.19 -36.05
C THR A 450 36.83 -7.76 -35.33
N LEU A 451 36.94 -6.72 -34.50
CA LEU A 451 35.81 -6.17 -33.76
C LEU A 451 35.26 -4.95 -34.54
N PRO A 452 34.18 -5.10 -35.34
CA PRO A 452 33.70 -4.00 -36.16
C PRO A 452 32.98 -2.96 -35.30
N ILE A 453 33.25 -1.69 -35.59
CA ILE A 453 32.58 -0.54 -34.97
C ILE A 453 31.07 -0.67 -35.19
N GLY A 454 30.29 -0.44 -34.14
CA GLY A 454 28.84 -0.56 -34.16
C GLY A 454 28.30 -1.96 -33.86
N LYS A 455 29.15 -2.99 -33.73
CA LYS A 455 28.71 -4.31 -33.24
C LYS A 455 28.23 -4.17 -31.79
N VAL A 456 27.12 -4.82 -31.47
CA VAL A 456 26.61 -4.89 -30.09
C VAL A 456 27.17 -6.16 -29.46
N LEU A 457 27.93 -6.01 -28.38
CA LEU A 457 28.43 -7.12 -27.58
C LEU A 457 27.54 -7.37 -26.37
N VAL A 458 27.25 -8.63 -26.11
CA VAL A 458 26.62 -9.17 -24.90
C VAL A 458 27.70 -9.45 -23.86
N LEU A 459 27.51 -8.95 -22.65
CA LEU A 459 28.45 -9.04 -21.54
C LEU A 459 27.67 -9.54 -20.32
N LYS A 460 28.24 -10.42 -19.49
CA LYS A 460 27.56 -10.89 -18.26
C LYS A 460 27.75 -9.88 -17.12
N LYS A 461 26.67 -9.47 -16.43
CA LYS A 461 26.75 -8.63 -15.23
C LYS A 461 27.47 -9.38 -14.10
N ARG A 462 28.26 -8.64 -13.32
CA ARG A 462 29.07 -9.14 -12.22
C ARG A 462 29.07 -8.17 -11.06
#